data_AF-A0A924WCX1-F1
#
_entry.id   AF-A0A924WCX1-F1
#
_cell.length_a   1.000
_cell.length_b   1.000
_cell.length_c   1.000
_cell.angle_alpha   90.00
_cell.angle_beta   90.00
_cell.angle_gamma   90.00
#
_symmetry.space_group_name_H-M   'P 1'
#
loop_
_entity.id
_entity.type
_entity.pdbx_description
1 polymer ?
#
loop_
_entity_poly.entity_id
_entity_poly.type
_entity_poly.pdbx_seq_one_letter_code
_entity_poly.pdbx_strand_id
1 'polypeptide(L)' 'MKSFLPILLRIVLVFAVACGLQYFIPWYLLVGGGVVAGFFMLKTSDDRATALGLLIGSVAFGIFAYTMAQIFPVAG' A
#
# COMPACT_ATOMS: atom_id res chain seq x y z
N MET A 1 20.34 1.81 16.62
CA MET A 1 19.78 1.62 15.26
C MET A 1 18.27 1.77 15.36
N LYS A 2 17.64 2.74 14.67
CA LYS A 2 16.18 2.87 14.67
C LYS A 2 15.60 1.57 14.10
N SER A 3 14.77 0.87 14.88
CA SER A 3 14.27 -0.45 14.51
C SER A 3 13.52 -0.38 13.17
N PHE A 4 13.93 -1.19 12.20
CA PHE A 4 13.28 -1.31 10.88
C PHE A 4 12.00 -2.15 10.95
N LEU A 5 11.90 -3.01 11.96
CA LEU A 5 10.80 -3.94 12.17
C LEU A 5 9.40 -3.28 12.15
N PRO A 6 9.16 -2.11 12.80
CA PRO A 6 7.85 -1.46 12.78
C PRO A 6 7.46 -0.92 11.40
N ILE A 7 8.42 -0.63 10.52
CA ILE A 7 8.12 -0.22 9.14
C ILE A 7 7.70 -1.46 8.35
N LEU A 8 8.50 -2.53 8.44
CA LEU A 8 8.22 -3.78 7.74
C LEU A 8 6.85 -4.35 8.09
N LEU A 9 6.50 -4.39 9.38
CA LEU A 9 5.18 -4.86 9.83
C LEU A 9 4.05 -4.02 9.22
N ARG A 10 4.19 -2.70 9.17
CA ARG A 10 3.18 -1.83 8.59
C ARG A 10 3.06 -1.97 7.08
N ILE A 11 4.17 -2.21 6.37
CA ILE A 11 4.13 -2.55 4.93
C ILE A 11 3.28 -3.80 4.71
N VAL A 12 3.54 -4.87 5.47
CA VAL A 12 2.82 -6.14 5.33
C VAL A 12 1.33 -5.97 5.66
N LEU A 13 1.00 -5.22 6.72
CA LEU A 13 -0.39 -4.94 7.09
C LEU A 13 -1.13 -4.14 6.02
N VAL A 14 -0.53 -3.06 5.52
CA VAL A 14 -1.14 -2.24 4.45
C VAL A 14 -1.37 -3.08 3.19
N PHE A 15 -0.38 -3.90 2.81
CA PHE A 15 -0.50 -4.81 1.68
C PHE A 15 -1.65 -5.81 1.87
N ALA A 16 -1.70 -6.49 3.02
CA ALA A 16 -2.72 -7.48 3.31
C ALA A 16 -4.14 -6.86 3.34
N VAL A 17 -4.28 -5.68 3.94
CA VAL A 17 -5.55 -4.94 3.96
C VAL A 17 -5.96 -4.51 2.56
N ALA A 18 -5.03 -3.98 1.75
CA ALA A 18 -5.33 -3.61 0.36
C ALA A 18 -5.77 -4.82 -0.47
N CYS A 19 -5.12 -5.99 -0.28
CA CYS A 19 -5.55 -7.23 -0.91
C CYS A 19 -6.97 -7.67 -0.51
N GLY A 20 -7.42 -7.38 0.70
CA GLY A 20 -8.79 -7.64 1.13
C GLY A 20 -9.78 -6.58 0.63
N LEU A 21 -9.39 -5.30 0.60
CA LEU A 21 -10.25 -4.21 0.16
C LEU A 21 -10.46 -4.18 -1.36
N GLN A 22 -9.54 -4.75 -2.14
CA GLN A 22 -9.64 -4.73 -3.60
C GLN A 22 -10.88 -5.46 -4.15
N TYR A 23 -11.51 -6.33 -3.36
CA TYR A 23 -12.78 -6.99 -3.72
C TYR A 23 -13.98 -6.02 -3.73
N PHE A 24 -13.83 -4.85 -3.12
CA PHE A 24 -14.89 -3.83 -3.02
C PHE A 24 -14.49 -2.51 -3.69
N ILE A 25 -13.20 -2.19 -3.74
CA ILE A 25 -12.68 -0.92 -4.24
C ILE A 25 -11.65 -1.19 -5.33
N PRO A 26 -11.73 -0.54 -6.52
CA PRO A 26 -10.73 -0.73 -7.56
C PRO A 26 -9.29 -0.50 -7.08
N TRP A 27 -8.40 -1.42 -7.42
CA TRP A 27 -7.03 -1.44 -6.88
C TRP A 27 -6.26 -0.14 -7.15
N TYR A 28 -6.47 0.51 -8.29
CA TYR A 28 -5.79 1.78 -8.62
C TYR A 28 -6.22 2.94 -7.71
N LEU A 29 -7.46 2.93 -7.19
CA LEU A 29 -7.91 3.91 -6.19
C LEU A 29 -7.31 3.62 -4.82
N LEU A 30 -7.17 2.34 -4.45
CA LEU A 30 -6.50 1.94 -3.21
C LEU A 30 -5.03 2.35 -3.21
N VAL A 31 -4.32 2.10 -4.32
CA VAL A 31 -2.92 2.51 -4.50
C VAL A 31 -2.80 4.02 -4.45
N GLY A 32 -3.60 4.76 -5.22
CA GLY A 32 -3.58 6.22 -5.26
C GLY A 32 -3.88 6.84 -3.90
N GLY A 33 -4.94 6.39 -3.23
CA GLY A 33 -5.34 6.84 -1.91
C GLY A 33 -4.26 6.56 -0.86
N GLY A 34 -3.68 5.35 -0.85
CA GLY A 34 -2.61 5.00 0.06
C GLY A 34 -1.32 5.79 -0.15
N VAL A 35 -0.91 6.02 -1.41
CA VAL A 35 0.26 6.85 -1.73
C VAL A 35 0.05 8.29 -1.31
N VAL A 36 -1.10 8.89 -1.66
CA VAL A 36 -1.42 10.28 -1.29
C VAL A 36 -1.50 10.43 0.22
N ALA A 37 -2.19 9.53 0.92
CA ALA A 37 -2.29 9.54 2.37
C ALA A 37 -0.92 9.39 3.03
N GLY A 38 -0.07 8.47 2.54
CA GLY A 38 1.27 8.30 3.10
C GLY A 38 2.19 9.49 2.85
N PHE A 39 2.12 10.14 1.67
CA PHE A 39 2.83 11.41 1.42
C PHE A 39 2.34 12.54 2.31
N PHE A 40 1.03 12.63 2.54
CA PHE A 40 0.45 13.60 3.45
C PHE A 40 0.92 13.36 4.88
N MET A 41 0.90 12.11 5.36
CA MET A 41 1.39 11.74 6.69
C MET A 41 2.88 12.02 6.87
N LEU A 42 3.71 11.90 5.83
CA LEU A 42 5.11 12.33 5.90
C LEU A 42 5.25 13.85 6.15
N LYS A 43 4.24 14.66 5.87
CA LYS A 43 4.28 16.10 6.14
C LYS A 43 3.58 16.49 7.44
N THR A 44 2.60 15.72 7.88
CA THR A 44 1.70 16.12 8.97
C THR A 44 1.78 15.25 10.23
N SER A 45 2.44 14.09 10.17
CA SER A 45 2.54 13.16 11.29
C SER A 45 3.97 12.94 11.75
N ASP A 46 4.14 12.77 13.07
CA ASP A 46 5.40 12.35 13.67
C ASP A 46 5.66 10.83 13.51
N ASP A 47 4.63 10.04 13.22
CA ASP A 47 4.77 8.60 12.98
C ASP A 47 5.23 8.32 11.55
N ARG A 48 6.53 8.57 11.34
CA ARG A 48 7.24 8.30 10.08
C ARG A 48 7.16 6.84 9.67
N ALA A 49 7.09 5.92 10.62
CA ALA A 49 7.08 4.51 10.30
C ALA A 49 5.72 4.07 9.73
N THR A 50 4.61 4.66 10.19
CA THR A 50 3.30 4.49 9.54
C THR A 50 3.25 5.15 8.17
N ALA A 51 3.74 6.38 8.04
CA ALA A 51 3.75 7.07 6.75
C ALA A 51 4.54 6.30 5.68
N LEU A 52 5.73 5.79 6.03
CA LEU A 52 6.55 4.95 5.15
C LEU A 52 5.92 3.59 4.89
N GLY A 53 5.33 2.95 5.91
CA GLY A 53 4.64 1.68 5.76
C GLY A 53 3.47 1.77 4.79
N LEU A 54 2.69 2.85 4.89
CA LEU A 54 1.57 3.14 3.99
C LEU A 54 2.03 3.40 2.56
N LEU A 55 3.05 4.23 2.37
CA LEU A 55 3.63 4.51 1.05
C LEU A 55 4.16 3.23 0.39
N ILE A 56 5.08 2.55 1.05
CA ILE A 56 5.77 1.39 0.49
C ILE A 56 4.80 0.23 0.31
N GLY A 57 3.90 -0.02 1.29
CA GLY A 57 2.87 -1.04 1.20
C GLY A 57 1.90 -0.80 0.04
N SER A 58 1.47 0.44 -0.18
CA SER A 58 0.58 0.79 -1.30
C SER A 58 1.25 0.63 -2.65
N VAL A 59 2.52 1.02 -2.78
CA VAL A 59 3.30 0.83 -4.01
C VAL A 59 3.52 -0.66 -4.28
N ALA A 60 3.91 -1.44 -3.27
CA ALA A 60 4.10 -2.88 -3.39
C ALA A 60 2.80 -3.58 -3.81
N PHE A 61 1.67 -3.21 -3.20
CA PHE A 61 0.35 -3.70 -3.60
C PHE A 61 0.02 -3.31 -5.05
N GLY A 62 0.30 -2.07 -5.46
CA GLY A 62 0.05 -1.64 -6.83
C GLY A 62 0.84 -2.42 -7.87
N ILE A 63 2.11 -2.69 -7.61
CA ILE A 63 2.95 -3.55 -8.47
C ILE A 63 2.35 -4.96 -8.53
N PHE A 64 1.98 -5.54 -7.38
CA PHE A 64 1.36 -6.85 -7.32
C PHE A 64 0.04 -6.90 -8.11
N ALA A 65 -0.89 -5.98 -7.84
CA ALA A 65 -2.20 -5.94 -8.48
C ALA A 65 -2.09 -5.75 -10.00
N TYR A 66 -1.22 -4.84 -10.44
CA TYR A 66 -0.95 -4.64 -11.86
C TYR A 66 -0.39 -5.92 -12.50
N THR A 67 0.61 -6.54 -11.88
CA THR A 67 1.23 -7.77 -12.39
C THR A 67 0.21 -8.91 -12.49
N MET A 68 -0.62 -9.09 -11.47
CA MET A 68 -1.69 -10.09 -11.49
C MET A 68 -2.72 -9.80 -12.58
N ALA A 69 -3.07 -8.54 -12.82
CA ALA A 69 -4.00 -8.17 -13.89
C ALA A 69 -3.43 -8.46 -15.30
N GLN A 70 -2.10 -8.41 -15.47
CA GLN A 70 -1.45 -8.78 -16.74
C GLN A 70 -1.31 -10.30 -16.92
N ILE A 71 -1.04 -11.05 -15.83
CA ILE A 71 -0.88 -12.51 -15.86
C ILE A 71 -2.23 -13.22 -15.97
N PHE A 72 -3.22 -12.73 -15.25
CA PHE A 72 -4.59 -13.22 -15.22
C PHE A 72 -5.54 -12.14 -15.72
N PRO A 73 -5.45 -11.76 -17.01
CA PRO A 73 -6.37 -10.79 -17.56
C PRO A 73 -7.78 -11.37 -17.48
N VAL A 74 -8.64 -10.72 -16.72
CA VAL A 74 -10.07 -11.02 -16.76
C VAL A 74 -10.52 -10.51 -18.13
N ALA A 75 -10.66 -11.42 -19.09
CA ALA A 75 -11.31 -11.12 -20.35
C ALA A 75 -12.72 -10.62 -20.01
N GLY A 76 -12.97 -9.34 -20.26
CA GLY A 76 -14.29 -8.75 -20.14
C GLY A 76 -15.25 -9.35 -21.15
#